data_AF-A0A0A9WP14-F1
#
_entry.id   AF-A0A0A9WP14-F1
#
_cell.length_a   1.000
_cell.length_b   1.000
_cell.length_c   1.000
_cell.angle_alpha   90.00
_cell.angle_beta   90.00
_cell.angle_gamma   90.00
#
_symmetry.space_group_name_H-M   'P 1'
#
loop_
_entity.id
_entity.type
_entity.pdbx_description
1 polymer ?
#
loop_
_entity_poly.entity_id
_entity_poly.type
_entity_poly.pdbx_seq_one_letter_code
_entity_poly.pdbx_strand_id
1 'polypeptide(L)'
;MTEVLEQWMVKTMGYMVKLSTVEVGNLLYDGTVYHDILCKYNIINCNKCPAPPRNPSVEVAEQSLTDLGLWLKLLGISHSKELLDSAAHKDPWACLRILFELFAKLQTQDNTHFLMKQKAA
;
A
#
# COMPACT_ATOMS: atom_id res chain seq x y z
N MET A 1 9.45 -10.70 10.47
CA MET A 1 8.98 -10.09 9.19
C MET A 1 7.87 -9.10 9.43
N THR A 2 6.78 -9.48 10.12
CA THR A 2 5.70 -8.56 10.49
C THR A 2 6.21 -7.34 11.25
N GLU A 3 7.08 -7.51 12.24
CA GLU A 3 7.70 -6.39 12.99
C GLU A 3 8.45 -5.38 12.10
N VAL A 4 9.14 -5.86 11.06
CA VAL A 4 9.86 -4.97 10.12
C VAL A 4 8.87 -4.15 9.31
N LEU A 5 7.78 -4.78 8.86
CA LEU A 5 6.72 -4.11 8.12
C LEU A 5 5.96 -3.11 9.01
N GLU A 6 5.69 -3.47 10.27
CA GLU A 6 5.09 -2.56 11.26
C GLU A 6 5.99 -1.36 11.57
N GLN A 7 7.30 -1.58 11.76
CA GLN A 7 8.28 -0.50 11.94
C GLN A 7 8.37 0.41 10.71
N TRP A 8 8.33 -0.17 9.51
CA TRP A 8 8.28 0.62 8.28
C TRP A 8 6.99 1.43 8.18
N MET A 9 5.84 0.84 8.53
CA MET A 9 4.56 1.55 8.57
C MET A 9 4.61 2.72 9.56
N VAL A 10 5.14 2.51 10.77
CA VAL A 10 5.34 3.58 11.77
C VAL A 10 6.20 4.70 11.19
N LYS A 11 7.32 4.37 10.55
CA LYS A 11 8.23 5.35 9.96
C LYS A 11 7.59 6.13 8.81
N THR A 12 6.84 5.45 7.94
CA THR A 12 6.23 6.03 6.74
C THR A 12 5.00 6.88 7.07
N MET A 13 4.15 6.37 7.96
CA MET A 13 2.82 6.92 8.23
C MET A 13 2.76 7.76 9.50
N GLY A 14 3.73 7.60 10.42
CA GLY A 14 3.79 8.33 11.69
C GLY A 14 2.86 7.79 12.78
N TYR A 15 2.18 6.66 12.55
CA TYR A 15 1.34 5.99 13.54
C TYR A 15 1.56 4.49 13.54
N MET A 16 1.31 3.85 14.69
CA MET A 16 1.46 2.41 14.84
C MET A 16 0.31 1.69 14.16
N VAL A 17 0.67 0.79 13.23
CA VAL A 17 -0.24 -0.15 12.61
C VAL A 17 0.10 -1.53 13.16
N LYS A 18 -0.85 -2.15 13.85
CA LYS A 18 -0.72 -3.53 14.29
C LYS A 18 -1.22 -4.45 13.18
N LEU A 19 -0.31 -5.19 12.57
CA LEU A 19 -0.60 -6.10 11.46
C LEU A 19 -1.00 -7.48 12.00
N SER A 20 -1.96 -7.51 12.94
CA SER A 20 -2.57 -8.76 13.37
C SER A 20 -3.45 -9.31 12.24
N THR A 21 -3.45 -10.63 12.03
CA THR A 21 -4.24 -11.27 10.96
C THR A 21 -5.74 -11.00 11.07
N VAL A 22 -6.24 -10.67 12.27
CA VAL A 22 -7.65 -10.37 12.53
C VAL A 22 -8.02 -8.94 12.13
N GLU A 23 -7.10 -7.98 12.30
CA GLU A 23 -7.39 -6.56 12.09
C GLU A 23 -6.92 -6.05 10.74
N VAL A 24 -5.91 -6.69 10.14
CA VAL A 24 -5.25 -6.21 8.92
C VAL A 24 -6.20 -6.12 7.73
N GLY A 25 -7.12 -7.08 7.57
CA GLY A 25 -8.15 -7.01 6.53
C GLY A 25 -9.06 -5.79 6.72
N ASN A 26 -9.55 -5.56 7.94
CA ASN A 26 -10.38 -4.40 8.26
C ASN A 26 -9.66 -3.06 8.11
N LEU A 27 -8.33 -3.04 8.28
CA LEU A 27 -7.54 -1.82 8.17
C LEU A 27 -7.21 -1.44 6.72
N LEU A 28 -7.01 -2.44 5.85
CA LEU A 28 -6.42 -2.23 4.53
C LEU A 28 -7.42 -2.37 3.37
N TYR A 29 -8.60 -2.97 3.60
CA TYR A 29 -9.54 -3.30 2.53
C TYR A 29 -10.06 -2.09 1.75
N ASP A 30 -10.18 -0.93 2.40
CA ASP A 30 -10.70 0.29 1.78
C ASP A 30 -9.67 0.99 0.89
N GLY A 31 -8.41 0.55 0.94
CA GLY A 31 -7.31 1.09 0.16
C GLY A 31 -6.77 2.43 0.66
N THR A 32 -7.32 3.01 1.74
CA THR A 32 -6.85 4.30 2.27
C THR A 32 -5.38 4.23 2.67
N VAL A 33 -4.96 3.13 3.30
CA VAL A 33 -3.56 2.96 3.72
C VAL A 33 -2.61 2.88 2.51
N TYR A 34 -2.99 2.16 1.44
CA TYR A 34 -2.17 2.10 0.23
C TYR A 34 -2.06 3.47 -0.44
N HIS A 35 -3.18 4.20 -0.53
CA HIS A 35 -3.21 5.55 -1.07
C HIS A 35 -2.26 6.48 -0.28
N ASP A 36 -2.36 6.49 1.04
CA ASP A 36 -1.52 7.33 1.90
C ASP A 36 -0.03 7.02 1.71
N ILE A 37 0.35 5.74 1.59
CA ILE A 37 1.74 5.34 1.32
C ILE A 37 2.20 5.88 -0.04
N LEU A 38 1.40 5.70 -1.09
CA LEU A 38 1.72 6.22 -2.43
C LEU A 38 1.88 7.75 -2.41
N CYS A 39 1.06 8.42 -1.63
CA CYS A 39 1.11 9.86 -1.37
C CYS A 39 2.43 10.28 -0.68
N LYS A 40 2.81 9.58 0.40
CA LYS A 40 4.05 9.87 1.16
C LYS A 40 5.31 9.71 0.32
N TYR A 41 5.30 8.77 -0.62
CA TYR A 41 6.40 8.53 -1.55
C TYR A 41 6.32 9.40 -2.82
N ASN A 42 5.40 10.37 -2.89
CA ASN A 42 5.17 11.25 -4.05
C ASN A 42 4.88 10.51 -5.36
N ILE A 43 4.32 9.30 -5.29
CA ILE A 43 3.92 8.51 -6.47
C ILE A 43 2.60 9.02 -7.01
N ILE A 44 1.69 9.43 -6.12
CA ILE A 44 0.44 10.11 -6.46
C ILE A 44 0.42 11.50 -5.83
N ASN A 45 -0.24 12.43 -6.52
CA ASN A 45 -0.48 13.76 -5.98
C ASN A 45 -1.81 13.75 -5.20
N CYS A 46 -1.73 13.81 -3.87
CA CYS A 46 -2.90 13.73 -2.98
C CYS A 46 -3.95 14.82 -3.22
N ASN A 47 -3.57 15.95 -3.82
CA ASN A 47 -4.50 17.03 -4.15
C ASN A 47 -5.31 16.74 -5.43
N LYS A 48 -4.81 15.85 -6.29
CA LYS A 48 -5.44 15.47 -7.57
C LYS A 48 -6.05 14.06 -7.53
N CYS A 49 -5.56 13.21 -6.64
CA CYS A 49 -6.07 11.86 -6.39
C CYS A 49 -6.64 11.83 -4.97
N PRO A 50 -7.96 12.04 -4.80
CA PRO A 50 -8.57 12.02 -3.47
C PRO A 50 -8.40 10.66 -2.80
N ALA A 51 -8.35 10.65 -1.47
CA ALA A 51 -8.25 9.43 -0.71
C ALA A 51 -9.54 8.59 -0.86
N PRO A 52 -9.43 7.25 -0.88
CA PRO A 52 -10.59 6.37 -0.77
C PRO A 52 -11.43 6.67 0.47
N PRO A 53 -12.77 6.52 0.41
CA PRO A 53 -13.63 6.66 1.57
C PRO A 53 -13.31 5.57 2.59
N ARG A 54 -13.24 5.95 3.87
CA ARG A 54 -13.01 5.00 4.97
C ARG A 54 -14.27 4.20 5.28
N ASN A 55 -14.09 2.95 5.66
CA ASN A 55 -15.16 2.01 5.98
C ASN A 55 -16.29 1.93 4.91
N PRO A 56 -15.97 1.77 3.61
CA PRO A 56 -16.97 1.79 2.56
C PRO A 56 -17.71 0.44 2.44
N SER A 57 -18.72 0.41 1.56
CA SER A 57 -19.28 -0.86 1.08
C SER A 57 -18.26 -1.63 0.25
N VAL A 58 -18.49 -2.93 0.04
CA VAL A 58 -17.56 -3.80 -0.69
C VAL A 58 -17.36 -3.31 -2.13
N GLU A 59 -18.44 -2.88 -2.80
CA GLU A 59 -18.40 -2.39 -4.18
C GLU A 59 -17.53 -1.13 -4.31
N VAL A 60 -17.57 -0.26 -3.31
CA VAL A 60 -16.75 0.96 -3.28
C VAL A 60 -15.29 0.64 -2.93
N ALA A 61 -15.04 -0.37 -2.07
CA ALA A 61 -13.70 -0.87 -1.79
C ALA A 61 -13.05 -1.49 -3.05
N GLU A 62 -13.79 -2.31 -3.80
CA GLU A 62 -13.34 -2.90 -5.07
C GLU A 62 -12.93 -1.83 -6.08
N GLN A 63 -13.76 -0.80 -6.25
CA GLN A 63 -13.43 0.32 -7.14
C GLN A 63 -12.18 1.06 -6.66
N SER A 64 -12.08 1.33 -5.35
CA SER A 64 -10.93 2.03 -4.77
C SER A 64 -9.63 1.26 -4.99
N LEU A 65 -9.63 -0.05 -4.75
CA LEU A 65 -8.48 -0.92 -4.98
C LEU A 65 -8.16 -1.09 -6.47
N THR A 66 -9.16 -1.11 -7.34
CA THR A 66 -8.98 -1.14 -8.81
C THR A 66 -8.29 0.13 -9.30
N ASP A 67 -8.73 1.30 -8.85
CA ASP A 67 -8.14 2.58 -9.20
C ASP A 67 -6.69 2.68 -8.70
N LEU A 68 -6.44 2.21 -7.48
CA LEU A 68 -5.09 2.09 -6.91
C LEU A 68 -4.22 1.07 -7.67
N GLY A 69 -4.84 0.02 -8.22
CA GLY A 69 -4.17 -1.00 -9.03
C GLY A 69 -3.41 -0.42 -10.22
N LEU A 70 -3.86 0.69 -10.80
CA LEU A 70 -3.10 1.36 -11.87
C LEU A 70 -1.73 1.85 -11.36
N TRP A 71 -1.69 2.43 -10.16
CA TRP A 71 -0.45 2.91 -9.54
C TRP A 71 0.45 1.76 -9.10
N LEU A 72 -0.13 0.69 -8.56
CA LEU A 72 0.61 -0.52 -8.20
C LEU A 72 1.30 -1.12 -9.44
N LYS A 73 0.60 -1.20 -10.58
CA LYS A 73 1.20 -1.65 -11.86
C LYS A 73 2.35 -0.76 -12.31
N LEU A 74 2.23 0.56 -12.18
CA LEU A 74 3.31 1.50 -12.53
C LEU A 74 4.57 1.31 -11.68
N LEU A 75 4.42 0.86 -10.43
CA LEU A 75 5.54 0.46 -9.56
C LEU A 75 6.09 -0.95 -9.87
N GLY A 76 5.52 -1.64 -10.86
CA GLY A 76 5.88 -3.01 -11.22
C GLY A 76 5.40 -4.04 -10.21
N ILE A 77 4.31 -3.77 -9.49
CA ILE A 77 3.61 -4.71 -8.60
C ILE A 77 2.56 -5.44 -9.44
N SER A 78 2.70 -6.76 -9.55
CA SER A 78 1.78 -7.58 -10.33
C SER A 78 0.63 -8.06 -9.44
N HIS A 79 -0.59 -7.72 -9.79
CA HIS A 79 -1.79 -8.19 -9.11
C HIS A 79 -2.83 -8.67 -10.12
N SER A 80 -3.54 -9.73 -9.76
CA SER A 80 -4.75 -10.17 -10.47
C SER A 80 -5.95 -9.36 -9.98
N LYS A 81 -7.02 -9.36 -10.78
CA LYS A 81 -8.31 -8.82 -10.33
C LYS A 81 -8.79 -9.55 -9.07
N GLU A 82 -8.67 -10.88 -9.05
CA GLU A 82 -9.06 -11.73 -7.92
C GLU A 82 -8.35 -11.35 -6.61
N LEU A 83 -7.08 -10.92 -6.67
CA LEU A 83 -6.35 -10.45 -5.49
C LEU A 83 -6.94 -9.15 -4.95
N LEU A 84 -7.27 -8.19 -5.81
CA LEU A 84 -7.89 -6.92 -5.41
C LEU A 84 -9.31 -7.15 -4.87
N ASP A 85 -10.09 -8.00 -5.54
CA ASP A 85 -11.44 -8.38 -5.12
C ASP A 85 -11.38 -9.06 -3.73
N SER A 86 -10.45 -9.99 -3.52
CA SER A 86 -10.26 -10.64 -2.21
C SER A 86 -9.88 -9.64 -1.12
N ALA A 87 -9.01 -8.68 -1.43
CA ALA A 87 -8.64 -7.63 -0.50
C ALA A 87 -9.83 -6.72 -0.16
N ALA A 88 -10.69 -6.38 -1.13
CA ALA A 88 -11.93 -5.62 -0.88
C ALA A 88 -12.90 -6.37 0.04
N HIS A 89 -12.89 -7.71 -0.02
CA HIS A 89 -13.64 -8.60 0.87
C HIS A 89 -12.95 -8.84 2.22
N LYS A 90 -11.98 -7.99 2.59
CA LYS A 90 -11.24 -8.04 3.86
C LYS A 90 -10.44 -9.32 4.06
N ASP A 91 -10.04 -10.00 2.98
CA ASP A 91 -9.13 -11.13 3.10
C ASP A 91 -7.75 -10.64 3.60
N PRO A 92 -7.31 -11.06 4.80
CA PRO A 92 -6.12 -10.50 5.42
C PRO A 92 -4.85 -10.84 4.64
N TRP A 93 -4.82 -11.98 3.95
CA TRP A 93 -3.67 -12.41 3.16
C TRP A 93 -3.52 -11.60 1.88
N ALA A 94 -4.62 -11.34 1.19
CA ALA A 94 -4.66 -10.49 0.02
C ALA A 94 -4.19 -9.07 0.35
N CYS A 95 -4.72 -8.49 1.45
CA CYS A 95 -4.30 -7.18 1.93
C CYS A 95 -2.80 -7.14 2.29
N LEU A 96 -2.33 -8.11 3.09
CA LEU A 96 -0.92 -8.19 3.48
C LEU A 96 0.00 -8.38 2.27
N ARG A 97 -0.42 -9.15 1.28
CA ARG A 97 0.35 -9.36 0.06
C ARG A 97 0.57 -8.06 -0.69
N ILE A 98 -0.49 -7.28 -0.92
CA ILE A 98 -0.39 -5.97 -1.59
C ILE A 98 0.55 -5.05 -0.80
N LEU A 99 0.38 -4.97 0.53
CA LEU A 99 1.22 -4.14 1.38
C LEU A 99 2.70 -4.55 1.32
N PHE A 100 2.98 -5.86 1.36
CA PHE A 100 4.33 -6.40 1.33
C PHE A 100 5.02 -6.13 -0.01
N GLU A 101 4.33 -6.32 -1.13
CA GLU A 101 4.89 -6.01 -2.45
C GLU A 101 5.18 -4.50 -2.59
N LEU A 102 4.30 -3.65 -2.05
CA LEU A 102 4.52 -2.20 -2.00
C LEU A 102 5.76 -1.85 -1.17
N PHE A 103 5.88 -2.40 0.04
CA PHE A 103 7.08 -2.26 0.87
C PHE A 103 8.36 -2.65 0.14
N ALA A 104 8.39 -3.84 -0.49
CA ALA A 104 9.56 -4.37 -1.17
C ALA A 104 10.02 -3.47 -2.33
N LYS A 105 9.08 -2.94 -3.12
CA LYS A 105 9.38 -2.03 -4.23
C LYS A 105 9.94 -0.70 -3.74
N LEU A 106 9.34 -0.12 -2.72
CA LEU A 106 9.73 1.19 -2.20
C LEU A 106 11.09 1.14 -1.49
N GLN A 107 11.38 0.07 -0.72
CA GLN A 107 12.71 -0.14 -0.13
C GLN A 107 13.80 -0.27 -1.21
N THR A 108 13.50 -0.96 -2.30
CA THR A 108 14.46 -1.10 -3.41
C THR A 108 14.73 0.25 -4.08
N GLN A 109 13.70 1.07 -4.30
CA GLN A 109 13.86 2.42 -4.87
C GLN A 109 14.65 3.36 -3.95
N ASP A 110 14.36 3.37 -2.65
CA ASP A 110 15.11 4.17 -1.67
C ASP A 110 16.59 3.80 -1.66
N ASN A 111 16.90 2.50 -1.68
CA ASN A 111 18.29 2.02 -1.74
C ASN A 111 18.98 2.39 -3.06
N THR A 112 18.26 2.34 -4.17
CA THR A 112 18.81 2.71 -5.49
C THR A 112 19.14 4.21 -5.54
N HIS A 113 18.24 5.05 -5.02
CA HIS A 113 18.46 6.49 -4.94
C HIS A 113 19.61 6.87 -4.00
N PHE A 114 19.76 6.16 -2.88
CA PHE A 114 20.90 6.33 -1.97
C PHE A 114 22.24 5.96 -2.64
N LEU A 115 22.31 4.82 -3.33
CA LEU A 115 23.51 4.39 -4.05
C LEU A 115 23.89 5.34 -5.19
N MET A 116 22.91 5.89 -5.92
CA MET A 116 23.16 6.88 -6.96
C MET A 116 23.71 8.19 -6.40
N LYS A 117 23.23 8.63 -5.23
CA LYS A 117 23.76 9.83 -4.55
C LYS A 117 25.20 9.64 -4.05
N GLN A 118 25.59 8.43 -3.61
CA GLN A 118 26.97 8.16 -3.22
C GLN A 118 27.94 8.11 -4.41
N LYS A 119 27.50 7.60 -5.57
CA LYS A 119 28.35 7.56 -6.78
C LYS A 119 28.57 8.92 -7.45
N ALA A 120 27.71 9.88 -7.17
CA ALA A 120 27.79 11.25 -7.70
C ALA A 120 28.52 12.23 -6.75
N ALA A 121 29.05 11.73 -5.63
CA ALA A 121 29.82 12.49 -4.65
C ALA A 121 31.32 12.19 -4.75
#